data_AF-A0A6D0IJD4-F1
#
_entry.id   AF-A0A6D0IJD4-F1
#
_cell.length_a   1.000
_cell.length_b   1.000
_cell.length_c   1.000
_cell.angle_alpha   90.00
_cell.angle_beta   90.00
_cell.angle_gamma   90.00
#
_symmetry.space_group_name_H-M   'P 1'
#
loop_
_entity.id
_entity.type
_entity.pdbx_description
1 polymer ?
#
loop_
_entity_poly.entity_id
_entity_poly.type
_entity_poly.pdbx_seq_one_letter_code
_entity_poly.pdbx_strand_id
1 'polypeptide(L)'
;HWQFSIVELPWPGEKRYPHEGWEHIEIVLPGDPETLNARALALLSDEGLSLPGISVKTSSPKGEHERLPNPTLAVTDGKTTIKFHPWSIEEIVASEQSA
;
A
#
# COMPACT_ATOMS: atom_id res chain seq x y z
N HIS A 1 -14.29 -0.13 15.51
CA HIS A 1 -13.83 1.16 14.95
C HIS A 1 -12.45 0.94 14.32
N TRP A 2 -12.19 1.55 13.16
CA TRP A 2 -10.86 1.49 12.52
C TRP A 2 -9.85 2.28 13.36
N GLN A 3 -8.63 1.76 13.47
CA GLN A 3 -7.51 2.39 14.18
C GLN A 3 -6.34 2.56 13.20
N PHE A 4 -5.71 3.73 13.22
CA PHE A 4 -4.60 4.07 12.35
C PHE A 4 -3.40 4.45 13.21
N SER A 5 -2.23 3.87 12.91
CA SER A 5 -0.99 4.19 13.62
C SER A 5 -0.35 5.49 13.10
N ILE A 6 -0.46 5.74 11.79
CA ILE A 6 0.17 6.87 11.09
C ILE A 6 -0.85 7.44 10.10
N VAL A 7 -0.86 8.76 9.97
CA VAL A 7 -1.56 9.48 8.90
C VAL A 7 -0.55 10.37 8.20
N GLU A 8 -0.28 10.06 6.93
CA GLU A 8 0.57 10.87 6.08
C GLU A 8 -0.25 11.98 5.43
N LEU A 9 0.19 13.22 5.62
CA LEU A 9 -0.43 14.39 5.00
C LEU A 9 0.39 14.83 3.79
N PRO A 10 -0.26 15.34 2.74
CA PRO A 10 0.45 15.88 1.60
C PRO A 10 1.33 17.04 2.01
N TRP A 11 2.50 17.14 1.39
CA TRP A 11 3.39 18.27 1.60
C TRP A 11 2.68 19.58 1.23
N PRO A 12 2.80 20.65 2.04
CA PRO A 12 2.20 21.93 1.71
C PRO A 12 2.68 22.44 0.35
N GLY A 13 1.76 22.72 -0.57
CA GLY A 13 2.07 23.18 -1.92
C GLY A 13 0.83 23.59 -2.71
N GLU A 14 1.01 23.96 -3.98
CA GLU A 14 -0.08 24.43 -4.86
C GLU A 14 -0.88 23.28 -5.50
N LYS A 15 -0.55 22.02 -5.21
CA LYS A 15 -1.25 20.85 -5.75
C LYS A 15 -2.71 20.88 -5.30
N ARG A 16 -3.61 20.91 -6.29
CA ARG A 16 -5.06 20.82 -6.06
C ARG A 16 -5.50 19.36 -6.14
N TYR A 17 -6.16 18.90 -5.09
CA TYR A 17 -6.74 17.57 -5.03
C TYR A 17 -8.15 17.60 -5.64
N PRO A 18 -8.47 16.72 -6.61
CA PRO A 18 -9.77 16.71 -7.26
C PRO A 18 -10.91 16.24 -6.34
N HIS A 19 -10.59 15.62 -5.20
CA HIS A 19 -11.54 15.23 -4.16
C HIS A 19 -10.90 15.33 -2.78
N GLU A 20 -11.73 15.58 -1.76
CA GLU A 20 -11.32 15.53 -0.34
C GLU A 20 -11.55 14.12 0.21
N GLY A 21 -10.52 13.50 0.77
CA GLY A 21 -10.61 12.14 1.31
C GLY A 21 -9.27 11.39 1.31
N TRP A 22 -9.33 10.08 1.50
CA TRP A 22 -8.16 9.20 1.45
C TRP A 22 -7.70 8.98 0.00
N GLU A 23 -6.43 9.27 -0.28
CA GLU A 23 -5.78 8.90 -1.54
C GLU A 23 -5.29 7.44 -1.46
N HIS A 24 -4.52 7.11 -0.41
CA HIS A 24 -4.02 5.77 -0.14
C HIS A 24 -4.36 5.33 1.30
N ILE A 25 -4.72 4.05 1.45
CA ILE A 25 -4.80 3.33 2.72
C ILE A 25 -3.83 2.17 2.63
N GLU A 26 -2.77 2.20 3.43
CA GLU A 26 -1.73 1.18 3.40
C GLU A 26 -1.87 0.20 4.57
N ILE A 27 -1.86 -1.09 4.26
CA ILE A 27 -2.00 -2.19 5.20
C ILE A 27 -0.69 -2.97 5.20
N VAL A 28 -0.06 -3.06 6.37
CA VAL A 28 1.07 -3.95 6.57
C VAL A 28 0.54 -5.36 6.77
N LEU A 29 0.96 -6.29 5.91
CA LEU A 29 0.61 -7.71 5.94
C LEU A 29 1.90 -8.55 6.08
N PRO A 30 2.45 -8.66 7.32
CA PRO A 30 3.73 -9.32 7.57
C PRO A 30 3.75 -10.77 7.10
N GLY A 31 4.88 -11.24 6.60
CA GLY A 31 5.09 -12.60 6.12
C GLY A 31 6.02 -12.63 4.92
N ASP A 32 6.12 -13.78 4.26
CA ASP A 32 6.99 -13.94 3.10
C ASP A 32 6.57 -12.96 1.97
N PRO A 33 7.47 -12.06 1.52
CA PRO A 33 7.21 -11.12 0.43
C PRO A 33 6.73 -11.79 -0.87
N GLU A 34 7.23 -12.99 -1.19
CA GLU A 34 6.84 -13.70 -2.42
C GLU A 34 5.36 -14.12 -2.40
N THR A 35 4.80 -14.31 -1.21
CA THR A 35 3.41 -14.74 -1.02
C THR A 35 2.43 -13.57 -0.82
N LEU A 36 2.92 -12.32 -0.80
CA LEU A 36 2.12 -11.14 -0.47
C LEU A 36 0.83 -11.06 -1.29
N ASN A 37 0.94 -11.19 -2.62
CA ASN A 37 -0.20 -11.02 -3.51
C ASN A 37 -1.31 -12.04 -3.21
N ALA A 38 -0.94 -13.31 -3.02
CA ALA A 38 -1.90 -14.37 -2.72
C ALA A 38 -2.58 -14.14 -1.36
N ARG A 39 -1.79 -13.76 -0.33
CA ARG A 39 -2.33 -13.48 1.00
C ARG A 39 -3.23 -12.25 1.01
N ALA A 40 -2.87 -11.19 0.29
CA ALA A 40 -3.68 -9.98 0.18
C ALA A 40 -5.00 -10.23 -0.57
N LEU A 41 -4.96 -10.95 -1.70
CA LEU A 41 -6.17 -11.32 -2.45
C LEU A 41 -7.13 -12.17 -1.61
N ALA A 42 -6.61 -13.08 -0.78
CA ALA A 42 -7.43 -13.90 0.10
C ALA A 42 -8.22 -13.10 1.18
N LEU A 43 -7.83 -11.84 1.43
CA LEU A 43 -8.53 -10.94 2.37
C LEU A 43 -9.60 -10.08 1.69
N LEU A 44 -9.64 -10.08 0.36
CA LEU A 44 -10.53 -9.25 -0.43
C LEU A 44 -11.77 -10.07 -0.85
N SER A 45 -12.93 -9.41 -0.84
CA SER A 45 -14.17 -10.04 -1.28
C SER A 45 -14.20 -10.18 -2.80
N ASP A 46 -14.53 -11.36 -3.30
CA ASP A 46 -14.74 -11.59 -4.74
C ASP A 46 -15.80 -10.65 -5.32
N GLU A 47 -16.92 -10.45 -4.59
CA GLU A 47 -17.96 -9.49 -4.98
C GLU A 47 -17.39 -8.07 -5.14
N GLY A 48 -16.63 -7.59 -4.14
CA GLY A 48 -15.99 -6.27 -4.19
C GLY A 48 -15.01 -6.13 -5.36
N LEU A 49 -14.18 -7.15 -5.61
CA LEU A 49 -13.25 -7.17 -6.74
C LEU A 49 -13.94 -7.18 -8.11
N SER A 50 -15.16 -7.71 -8.17
CA SER A 50 -15.96 -7.76 -9.41
C SER A 50 -16.70 -6.45 -9.73
N LEU A 51 -16.69 -5.48 -8.81
CA LEU A 51 -17.40 -4.21 -9.01
C LEU A 51 -16.78 -3.42 -10.18
N PRO A 52 -17.61 -2.77 -11.03
CA PRO A 52 -17.12 -1.92 -12.11
C PRO A 52 -16.22 -0.79 -11.59
N GLY A 53 -15.09 -0.57 -12.25
CA GLY A 53 -14.14 0.48 -11.88
C GLY A 53 -13.11 0.07 -10.83
N ILE A 54 -13.24 -1.12 -10.23
CA ILE A 54 -12.19 -1.70 -9.40
C ILE A 54 -11.07 -2.23 -10.30
N SER A 55 -9.82 -1.90 -9.95
CA SER A 55 -8.64 -2.44 -10.61
C SER A 55 -7.60 -2.90 -9.60
N VAL A 56 -6.95 -4.02 -9.92
CA VAL A 56 -5.87 -4.60 -9.12
C VAL A 56 -4.56 -4.45 -9.88
N LYS A 57 -3.51 -4.00 -9.19
CA LYS A 57 -2.16 -3.89 -9.74
C LYS A 57 -1.15 -4.46 -8.77
N THR A 58 -0.15 -5.14 -9.32
CA THR A 58 0.98 -5.66 -8.55
C THR A 58 2.25 -5.00 -9.06
N SER A 59 3.11 -4.55 -8.15
CA SER A 59 4.43 -3.99 -8.47
C SER A 59 5.45 -4.40 -7.42
N SER A 60 6.73 -4.29 -7.76
CA SER A 60 7.83 -4.47 -6.80
C SER A 60 8.92 -3.45 -7.15
N PRO A 61 8.70 -2.15 -6.86
CA PRO A 61 9.66 -1.11 -7.20
C PRO A 61 10.98 -1.36 -6.47
N LYS A 62 12.09 -1.39 -7.22
CA LYS A 62 13.44 -1.62 -6.68
C LYS A 62 14.22 -0.31 -6.61
N GLY A 63 14.63 0.08 -5.40
CA GLY A 63 15.54 1.20 -5.16
C GLY A 63 17.01 0.81 -5.28
N GLU A 64 17.88 1.78 -5.55
CA GLU A 64 19.34 1.57 -5.70
C GLU A 64 19.99 0.95 -4.44
N HIS A 65 19.39 1.16 -3.28
CA HIS A 65 19.85 0.66 -1.98
C HIS A 65 18.77 -0.12 -1.22
N GLU A 66 17.81 -0.71 -1.92
CA GLU A 66 16.76 -1.52 -1.29
C GLU A 66 17.37 -2.66 -0.44
N ARG A 67 17.01 -2.71 0.84
CA ARG A 67 17.46 -3.75 1.79
C ARG A 67 16.40 -4.82 2.01
N LEU A 68 15.13 -4.40 2.00
CA LEU A 68 13.97 -5.26 2.18
C LEU A 68 13.16 -5.27 0.87
N PRO A 69 12.73 -6.44 0.36
CA PRO A 69 11.93 -6.50 -0.86
C PRO A 69 10.62 -5.74 -0.67
N ASN A 70 10.23 -4.90 -1.62
CA ASN A 70 8.97 -4.14 -1.53
C ASN A 70 7.92 -4.57 -2.58
N PRO A 71 7.45 -5.83 -2.58
CA PRO A 71 6.26 -6.16 -3.36
C PRO A 71 5.05 -5.40 -2.81
N THR A 72 4.18 -4.99 -3.70
CA THR A 72 2.97 -4.23 -3.40
C THR A 72 1.81 -4.81 -4.21
N LEU A 73 0.69 -5.06 -3.54
CA LEU A 73 -0.60 -5.27 -4.18
C LEU A 73 -1.49 -4.05 -3.91
N ALA A 74 -1.99 -3.44 -4.97
CA ALA A 74 -2.85 -2.26 -4.92
C ALA A 74 -4.22 -2.57 -5.51
N VAL A 75 -5.28 -2.16 -4.82
CA VAL A 75 -6.67 -2.23 -5.30
C VAL A 75 -7.25 -0.82 -5.25
N THR A 76 -7.75 -0.33 -6.38
CA THR A 76 -8.27 1.04 -6.49
C THR A 76 -9.63 1.07 -7.17
N ASP A 77 -10.48 2.00 -6.73
CA ASP A 77 -11.74 2.37 -7.38
C ASP A 77 -11.59 3.61 -8.30
N GLY A 78 -10.36 4.08 -8.50
CA GLY A 78 -10.05 5.30 -9.23
C GLY A 78 -10.07 6.58 -8.39
N LYS A 79 -10.45 6.51 -7.11
CA LYS A 79 -10.37 7.62 -6.14
C LYS A 79 -9.47 7.28 -4.95
N THR A 80 -9.76 6.17 -4.28
CA THR A 80 -8.99 5.66 -3.13
C THR A 80 -8.32 4.35 -3.50
N THR A 81 -7.09 4.16 -3.03
CA THR A 81 -6.35 2.91 -3.24
C THR A 81 -6.01 2.25 -1.93
N ILE A 82 -6.35 0.97 -1.78
CA ILE A 82 -5.85 0.13 -0.70
C ILE A 82 -4.59 -0.56 -1.19
N LYS A 83 -3.50 -0.47 -0.42
CA LYS A 83 -2.22 -1.10 -0.74
C LYS A 83 -1.80 -2.05 0.37
N PHE A 84 -1.23 -3.17 0.00
CA PHE A 84 -0.66 -4.15 0.92
C PHE A 84 0.86 -4.16 0.77
N HIS A 85 1.54 -4.14 1.91
CA HIS A 85 3.00 -4.15 2.00
C HIS A 85 3.45 -5.18 3.05
N PRO A 86 4.58 -5.88 2.87
CA PRO A 86 5.05 -6.85 3.85
C PRO A 86 5.71 -6.20 5.07
N TRP A 87 6.15 -4.95 4.95
CA TRP A 87 6.88 -4.20 5.97
C TRP A 87 6.18 -2.90 6.29
N SER A 88 6.28 -2.45 7.54
CA SER A 88 5.95 -1.10 7.95
C SER A 88 7.00 -0.10 7.48
N ILE A 89 6.63 1.17 7.37
CA ILE A 89 7.57 2.25 7.03
C ILE A 89 8.73 2.37 8.04
N GLU A 90 8.46 2.08 9.32
CA GLU A 90 9.47 2.08 10.38
C GLU A 90 10.52 0.98 10.17
N GLU A 91 10.09 -0.23 9.77
CA GLU A 91 10.99 -1.33 9.43
C GLU A 91 11.84 -1.02 8.20
N ILE A 92 11.24 -0.39 7.17
CA ILE A 92 11.98 0.08 5.99
C ILE A 92 13.08 1.05 6.42
N VAL A 93 12.74 2.11 7.16
CA VAL A 93 13.71 3.12 7.62
C VAL A 93 14.79 2.51 8.50
N ALA A 94 14.43 1.60 9.43
CA ALA A 94 15.40 0.93 10.29
C ALA A 94 16.40 0.07 9.50
N SER A 95 15.95 -0.58 8.41
CA SER A 95 16.81 -1.38 7.54
C SER A 95 17.88 -0.55 6.82
N GLU A 96 17.61 0.73 6.58
CA GLU A 96 18.52 1.66 5.90
C GLU A 96 19.56 2.28 6.85
N GLN A 97 19.26 2.38 8.14
CA GLN A 97 20.15 2.95 9.16
C GLN A 97 21.29 2.02 9.61
N SER A 98 21.18 0.72 9.30
CA SER A 98 22.16 -0.30 9.71
C SER A 98 23.36 -0.43 8.76
N ALA A 99 23.63 0.61 7.94
CA ALA A 99 24.70 0.66 6.95
C ALA A 99 25.90 1.49 7.41
#